data_AF-A0A518HBU4-F1
#
_entry.id   AF-A0A518HBU4-F1
#
_cell.length_a   1.000
_cell.length_b   1.000
_cell.length_c   1.000
_cell.angle_alpha   90.00
_cell.angle_beta   90.00
_cell.angle_gamma   90.00
#
_symmetry.space_group_name_H-M   'P 1'
#
loop_
_entity.id
_entity.type
_entity.pdbx_description
1 polymer ?
#
loop_
_entity_poly.entity_id
_entity_poly.type
_entity_poly.pdbx_seq_one_letter_code
_entity_poly.pdbx_strand_id
1 'polypeptide(L)'
;MASLKQTIANRINSLKSTGPRSAGGKQRASRNATSHGLSRLPSTPPALMAKAIADRMAAWKGAYRPVGEAQQWHFEQFCAESVRLDACRCRILAARAEAAERAAESWDDDRSAEVAALAARLADAPEVIQPKLLQSRHGVLWLVERWGDVAAEVARLDGWTPEVWFLALDLLGVPVEGRRHSGPWDLDPADGTAGPGLELARDGVEALKARLEGYLDARDARHREAAEAGLDPDRSPEVRLLERYAADARRQVARNRDELRRLQAEAARAPSPSAPASTRPTPDGPPGPRPDRTARWPRPTPATVIPEPRSAPASTSPDPTPSPNPSPNPSPNPNRTPSPSPSPAPMVSEPGRVRVASPTLPTTAPASIADRLRDRSTPNNRRARRALAAAARRS
;
A
#
# COMPACT_ATOMS: atom_id res chain seq x y z
N MET A 1 1.88 -19.47 15.40
CA MET A 1 2.58 -20.64 14.84
C MET A 1 1.89 -21.04 13.54
N ALA A 2 2.64 -21.31 12.46
CA ALA A 2 2.07 -21.69 11.17
C ALA A 2 1.46 -23.10 11.24
N SER A 3 0.28 -23.30 10.65
CA SER A 3 -0.39 -24.61 10.68
C SER A 3 0.35 -25.63 9.81
N LEU A 4 0.18 -26.92 10.11
CA LEU A 4 0.78 -28.01 9.34
C LEU A 4 0.41 -27.92 7.83
N LYS A 5 -0.81 -27.47 7.54
CA LYS A 5 -1.31 -27.23 6.17
C LYS A 5 -0.59 -26.06 5.50
N GLN A 6 -0.32 -24.97 6.23
CA GLN A 6 0.49 -23.84 5.73
C GLN A 6 1.94 -24.26 5.48
N THR A 7 2.54 -25.07 6.36
CA THR A 7 3.91 -25.56 6.18
C THR A 7 4.03 -26.47 4.96
N ILE A 8 3.08 -27.39 4.74
CA ILE A 8 3.07 -28.27 3.56
C ILE A 8 2.83 -27.47 2.29
N ALA A 9 1.90 -26.51 2.29
CA ALA A 9 1.66 -25.63 1.15
C ALA A 9 2.89 -24.78 0.81
N ASN A 10 3.55 -24.21 1.83
CA ASN A 10 4.81 -23.47 1.65
C ASN A 10 5.92 -24.37 1.10
N ARG A 11 6.00 -25.64 1.53
CA ARG A 11 6.98 -26.61 1.03
C ARG A 11 6.71 -26.96 -0.44
N ILE A 12 5.47 -27.25 -0.80
CA ILE A 12 5.07 -27.56 -2.19
C ILE A 12 5.28 -26.33 -3.09
N ASN A 13 4.94 -25.13 -2.63
CA ASN A 13 5.17 -23.90 -3.36
C ASN A 13 6.67 -23.61 -3.50
N SER A 14 7.49 -23.90 -2.48
CA SER A 14 8.94 -23.73 -2.57
C SER A 14 9.59 -24.69 -3.59
N LEU A 15 9.03 -25.89 -3.78
CA LEU A 15 9.48 -26.84 -4.80
C LEU A 15 9.13 -26.37 -6.23
N LYS A 16 8.02 -25.65 -6.40
CA LYS A 16 7.54 -25.10 -7.68
C LYS A 16 8.07 -23.70 -8.01
N SER A 17 8.42 -22.91 -6.99
CA SER A 17 8.85 -21.51 -7.08
C SER A 17 10.35 -21.32 -6.87
N THR A 18 11.16 -22.32 -7.19
CA THR A 18 12.60 -22.06 -7.32
C THR A 18 12.80 -21.20 -8.56
N GLY A 19 13.39 -20.02 -8.39
CA GLY A 19 13.77 -19.16 -9.51
C GLY A 19 14.60 -19.92 -10.57
N PRO A 20 14.87 -19.30 -11.72
CA PRO A 20 15.44 -19.98 -12.87
C PRO A 20 16.69 -20.78 -12.50
N ARG A 21 16.66 -22.09 -12.76
CA ARG A 21 17.75 -23.03 -12.40
C ARG A 21 18.88 -23.05 -13.43
N SER A 22 18.57 -22.77 -14.70
CA SER A 22 19.55 -22.73 -15.79
C SER A 22 20.37 -21.44 -15.79
N ALA A 23 21.62 -21.52 -16.25
CA ALA A 23 22.48 -20.33 -16.40
C ALA A 23 21.80 -19.25 -17.26
N GLY A 24 21.20 -19.64 -18.39
CA GLY A 24 20.44 -18.73 -19.25
C GLY A 24 19.18 -18.15 -18.61
N GLY A 25 18.48 -18.92 -17.76
CA GLY A 25 17.34 -18.42 -16.99
C GLY A 25 17.77 -17.41 -15.93
N LYS A 26 18.88 -17.68 -15.22
CA LYS A 26 19.48 -16.75 -14.25
C LYS A 26 19.93 -15.46 -14.95
N GLN A 27 20.50 -15.56 -16.14
CA GLN A 27 20.91 -14.41 -16.95
C GLN A 27 19.71 -13.57 -17.39
N ARG A 28 18.61 -14.19 -17.81
CA ARG A 28 17.35 -13.47 -18.15
C ARG A 28 16.70 -12.81 -16.94
N ALA A 29 16.64 -13.49 -15.79
CA ALA A 29 16.13 -12.88 -14.56
C ALA A 29 17.04 -11.75 -14.05
N SER A 30 18.36 -11.88 -14.22
CA SER A 30 19.34 -10.81 -13.93
C SER A 30 19.10 -9.59 -14.81
N ARG A 31 18.80 -9.79 -16.10
CA ARG A 31 18.51 -8.69 -17.05
C ARG A 31 17.30 -7.85 -16.64
N ASN A 32 16.27 -8.45 -16.03
CA ASN A 32 15.12 -7.71 -15.51
C ASN A 32 15.48 -6.82 -14.30
N ALA A 33 16.36 -7.30 -13.42
CA ALA A 33 16.87 -6.52 -12.28
C ALA A 33 17.79 -5.36 -12.71
N THR A 34 18.44 -5.48 -13.88
CA THR A 34 19.33 -4.44 -14.42
C THR A 34 18.65 -3.40 -15.30
N SER A 35 17.37 -3.55 -15.68
CA SER A 35 16.74 -2.65 -16.66
C SER A 35 16.48 -1.24 -16.11
N HIS A 36 16.08 -1.12 -14.84
CA HIS A 36 15.73 0.16 -14.23
C HIS A 36 16.66 0.57 -13.08
N GLY A 37 17.56 -0.31 -12.62
CA GLY A 37 18.59 -0.02 -11.61
C GLY A 37 18.11 0.17 -10.16
N LEU A 38 16.82 -0.05 -9.88
CA LEU A 38 16.23 0.21 -8.55
C LEU A 38 16.36 -0.99 -7.60
N SER A 39 16.28 -2.22 -8.11
CA SER A 39 16.44 -3.41 -7.26
C SER A 39 17.88 -3.57 -6.77
N ARG A 40 18.84 -3.25 -7.63
CA ARG A 40 20.27 -3.19 -7.39
C ARG A 40 20.89 -2.32 -8.49
N LEU A 41 21.91 -1.55 -8.15
CA LEU A 41 22.69 -0.83 -9.14
C LEU A 41 23.50 -1.82 -10.01
N PRO A 42 23.31 -1.83 -11.34
CA PRO A 42 24.18 -2.59 -12.22
C PRO A 42 25.56 -1.92 -12.33
N SER A 43 26.54 -2.67 -12.86
CA SER A 43 27.87 -2.13 -13.18
C SER A 43 27.81 -0.94 -14.15
N THR A 44 26.79 -0.91 -15.01
CA THR A 44 26.51 0.20 -15.92
C THR A 44 25.10 0.73 -15.65
N PRO A 45 24.93 1.74 -14.78
CA PRO A 45 23.63 2.34 -14.50
C PRO A 45 23.00 3.01 -15.72
N PRO A 46 21.66 3.18 -15.75
CA PRO A 46 20.99 4.01 -16.74
C PRO A 46 21.60 5.42 -16.81
N ALA A 47 21.68 6.01 -18.00
CA ALA A 47 22.43 7.26 -18.24
C ALA A 47 22.08 8.41 -17.28
N LEU A 48 20.78 8.61 -17.00
CA LEU A 48 20.33 9.63 -16.04
C LEU A 48 20.80 9.34 -14.61
N MET A 49 20.78 8.08 -14.18
CA MET A 49 21.32 7.70 -12.87
C MET A 49 22.84 7.87 -12.84
N ALA A 50 23.56 7.42 -13.88
CA ALA A 50 25.01 7.57 -13.96
C ALA A 50 25.42 9.06 -13.85
N LYS A 51 24.72 9.95 -14.54
CA LYS A 51 24.91 11.40 -14.41
C LYS A 51 24.63 11.88 -12.99
N ALA A 52 23.49 11.51 -12.40
CA ALA A 52 23.16 11.91 -11.02
C ALA A 52 24.18 11.39 -9.99
N ILE A 53 24.77 10.21 -10.21
CA ILE A 53 25.85 9.67 -9.37
C ILE A 53 27.10 10.52 -9.49
N ALA A 54 27.53 10.85 -10.72
CA ALA A 54 28.68 11.70 -10.96
C ALA A 54 28.50 13.11 -10.35
N ASP A 55 27.33 13.73 -10.55
CA ASP A 55 26.97 15.02 -9.97
C ASP A 55 27.05 14.99 -8.43
N ARG A 56 26.52 13.91 -7.82
CA ARG A 56 26.55 13.74 -6.36
C ARG A 56 27.96 13.51 -5.82
N MET A 57 28.75 12.70 -6.51
CA MET A 57 30.15 12.49 -6.16
C MET A 57 30.91 13.82 -6.20
N ALA A 58 30.75 14.61 -7.26
CA ALA A 58 31.38 15.93 -7.38
C ALA A 58 30.97 16.86 -6.23
N ALA A 59 29.67 16.93 -5.92
CA ALA A 59 29.13 17.77 -4.86
C ALA A 59 29.63 17.36 -3.46
N TRP A 60 29.75 16.06 -3.18
CA TRP A 60 30.02 15.57 -1.82
C TRP A 60 31.52 15.31 -1.55
N LYS A 61 32.35 15.22 -2.59
CA LYS A 61 33.77 14.88 -2.47
C LYS A 61 34.54 15.84 -1.55
N GLY A 62 34.26 17.14 -1.63
CA GLY A 62 34.94 18.15 -0.80
C GLY A 62 34.66 18.03 0.70
N ALA A 63 33.45 17.59 1.07
CA ALA A 63 33.04 17.41 2.45
C ALA A 63 33.51 16.07 3.04
N TYR A 64 33.52 15.00 2.24
CA TYR A 64 33.91 13.68 2.71
C TYR A 64 35.41 13.42 2.60
N ARG A 65 36.11 14.01 1.63
CA ARG A 65 37.57 13.89 1.42
C ARG A 65 38.07 12.43 1.54
N PRO A 66 37.56 11.49 0.72
CA PRO A 66 38.07 10.12 0.74
C PRO A 66 39.55 10.09 0.35
N VAL A 67 40.37 9.38 1.13
CA VAL A 67 41.81 9.19 0.90
C VAL A 67 42.11 7.70 0.71
N GLY A 68 42.82 7.37 -0.37
CA GLY A 68 43.14 6.00 -0.74
C GLY A 68 41.96 5.24 -1.37
N GLU A 69 42.27 4.07 -1.94
CA GLU A 69 41.32 3.30 -2.74
C GLU A 69 40.12 2.80 -1.93
N ALA A 70 40.33 2.32 -0.71
CA ALA A 70 39.26 1.77 0.12
C ALA A 70 38.20 2.83 0.49
N GLN A 71 38.64 4.04 0.88
CA GLN A 71 37.71 5.14 1.18
C GLN A 71 37.01 5.62 -0.09
N GLN A 72 37.73 5.69 -1.21
CA GLN A 72 37.16 6.08 -2.51
C GLN A 72 36.06 5.11 -2.92
N TRP A 73 36.27 3.80 -2.78
CA TRP A 73 35.28 2.78 -3.10
C TRP A 73 33.99 2.94 -2.28
N HIS A 74 34.10 3.06 -0.96
CA HIS A 74 32.91 3.24 -0.11
C HIS A 74 32.21 4.56 -0.36
N PHE A 75 32.95 5.63 -0.66
CA PHE A 75 32.37 6.93 -1.04
C PHE A 75 31.56 6.83 -2.34
N GLU A 76 32.10 6.16 -3.37
CA GLU A 76 31.41 5.92 -4.63
C GLU A 76 30.13 5.09 -4.43
N GLN A 77 30.22 3.99 -3.68
CA GLN A 77 29.04 3.16 -3.37
C GLN A 77 28.00 3.94 -2.56
N PHE A 78 28.42 4.73 -1.58
CA PHE A 78 27.52 5.60 -0.81
C PHE A 78 26.78 6.60 -1.72
N CYS A 79 27.49 7.28 -2.62
CA CYS A 79 26.88 8.20 -3.58
C CYS A 79 25.91 7.46 -4.50
N ALA A 80 26.33 6.32 -5.07
CA ALA A 80 25.52 5.53 -5.96
C ALA A 80 24.20 5.07 -5.32
N GLU A 81 24.30 4.46 -4.13
CA GLU A 81 23.14 3.95 -3.40
C GLU A 81 22.21 5.07 -2.92
N SER A 82 22.73 6.27 -2.65
CA SER A 82 21.89 7.44 -2.33
C SER A 82 21.06 7.90 -3.53
N VAL A 83 21.62 7.88 -4.74
CA VAL A 83 20.87 8.18 -5.98
C VAL A 83 19.82 7.11 -6.23
N ARG A 84 20.15 5.83 -6.00
CA ARG A 84 19.16 4.75 -6.10
C ARG A 84 18.00 4.95 -5.11
N LEU A 85 18.29 5.36 -3.88
CA LEU A 85 17.26 5.65 -2.88
C LEU A 85 16.33 6.79 -3.34
N ASP A 86 16.89 7.88 -3.86
CA ASP A 86 16.11 9.01 -4.39
C ASP A 86 15.25 8.58 -5.58
N ALA A 87 15.81 7.80 -6.52
CA ALA A 87 15.07 7.27 -7.66
C ALA A 87 13.91 6.35 -7.23
N CYS A 88 14.10 5.52 -6.19
CA CYS A 88 13.02 4.73 -5.62
C CYS A 88 11.92 5.62 -5.04
N ARG A 89 12.29 6.66 -4.28
CA ARG A 89 11.33 7.60 -3.68
C ARG A 89 10.51 8.34 -4.72
N CYS A 90 11.14 8.86 -5.77
CA CYS A 90 10.42 9.53 -6.85
C CYS A 90 9.41 8.59 -7.52
N ARG A 91 9.78 7.33 -7.77
CA ARG A 91 8.86 6.34 -8.33
C ARG A 91 7.75 5.92 -7.37
N ILE A 92 8.01 5.84 -6.07
CA ILE A 92 6.96 5.59 -5.07
C ILE A 92 5.93 6.71 -5.11
N LEU A 93 6.37 7.97 -5.17
CA LEU A 93 5.48 9.13 -5.24
C LEU A 93 4.65 9.10 -6.53
N ALA A 94 5.29 8.87 -7.68
CA ALA A 94 4.58 8.75 -8.97
C ALA A 94 3.56 7.61 -8.97
N ALA A 95 3.94 6.41 -8.54
CA ALA A 95 3.04 5.25 -8.47
C ALA A 95 1.87 5.47 -7.49
N ARG A 96 2.08 6.22 -6.40
CA ARG A 96 1.00 6.63 -5.49
C ARG A 96 0.06 7.64 -6.14
N ALA A 97 0.59 8.60 -6.89
CA ALA A 97 -0.22 9.58 -7.61
C ALA A 97 -1.07 8.90 -8.70
N GLU A 98 -0.48 8.02 -9.50
CA GLU A 98 -1.22 7.25 -10.52
C GLU A 98 -2.31 6.36 -9.90
N ALA A 99 -2.01 5.70 -8.77
CA ALA A 99 -3.00 4.91 -8.05
C ALA A 99 -4.14 5.77 -7.47
N ALA A 100 -3.83 6.98 -7.00
CA ALA A 100 -4.81 7.93 -6.50
C ALA A 100 -5.72 8.47 -7.60
N GLU A 101 -5.16 8.86 -8.74
CA GLU A 101 -5.91 9.30 -9.93
C GLU A 101 -6.85 8.19 -10.41
N ARG A 102 -6.34 6.96 -10.55
CA ARG A 102 -7.17 5.80 -10.91
C ARG A 102 -8.30 5.55 -9.91
N ALA A 103 -8.03 5.66 -8.61
CA ALA A 103 -9.06 5.50 -7.59
C ALA A 103 -10.17 6.56 -7.75
N ALA A 104 -9.81 7.82 -8.02
CA ALA A 104 -10.78 8.89 -8.24
C ALA A 104 -11.64 8.65 -9.50
N GLU A 105 -11.04 8.09 -10.55
CA GLU A 105 -11.70 7.83 -11.84
C GLU A 105 -12.57 6.56 -11.83
N SER A 106 -12.08 5.47 -11.23
CA SER A 106 -12.63 4.13 -11.46
C SER A 106 -12.71 3.25 -10.19
N TRP A 107 -12.88 3.86 -9.00
CA TRP A 107 -13.01 3.11 -7.74
C TRP A 107 -14.05 1.98 -7.83
N ASP A 108 -15.30 2.33 -8.18
CA ASP A 108 -16.40 1.37 -8.17
C ASP A 108 -16.22 0.25 -9.21
N ASP A 109 -15.69 0.58 -10.38
CA ASP A 109 -15.43 -0.39 -11.45
C ASP A 109 -14.33 -1.37 -11.08
N ASP A 110 -13.20 -0.88 -10.56
CA ASP A 110 -12.09 -1.72 -10.10
C ASP A 110 -12.53 -2.63 -8.95
N ARG A 111 -13.29 -2.09 -8.00
CA ARG A 111 -13.84 -2.87 -6.89
C ARG A 111 -14.81 -3.95 -7.37
N SER A 112 -15.65 -3.63 -8.34
CA SER A 112 -16.60 -4.58 -8.93
C SER A 112 -15.89 -5.67 -9.72
N ALA A 113 -14.85 -5.34 -10.48
CA ALA A 113 -14.04 -6.31 -11.21
C ALA A 113 -13.32 -7.29 -10.28
N GLU A 114 -12.73 -6.80 -9.18
CA GLU A 114 -12.13 -7.66 -8.15
C GLU A 114 -13.15 -8.60 -7.51
N VAL A 115 -14.35 -8.09 -7.21
CA VAL A 115 -15.44 -8.88 -6.66
C VAL A 115 -15.91 -9.94 -7.64
N ALA A 116 -16.05 -9.61 -8.93
CA ALA A 116 -16.43 -10.56 -9.96
C ALA A 116 -15.40 -11.71 -10.07
N ALA A 117 -14.10 -11.39 -10.04
CA ALA A 117 -13.04 -12.40 -10.06
C ALA A 117 -13.06 -13.30 -8.80
N LEU A 118 -13.42 -12.75 -7.64
CA LEU A 118 -13.60 -13.52 -6.42
C LEU A 118 -14.86 -14.40 -6.48
N ALA A 119 -15.97 -13.84 -6.95
CA ALA A 119 -17.27 -14.49 -7.02
C ALA A 119 -17.34 -15.60 -8.08
N ALA A 120 -16.51 -15.53 -9.12
CA ALA A 120 -16.35 -16.61 -10.11
C ALA A 120 -15.96 -17.96 -9.49
N ARG A 121 -15.43 -17.95 -8.26
CA ARG A 121 -15.03 -19.15 -7.50
C ARG A 121 -16.03 -19.55 -6.42
N LEU A 122 -17.20 -18.89 -6.36
CA LEU A 122 -18.18 -19.07 -5.30
C LEU A 122 -18.71 -20.50 -5.28
N ALA A 123 -19.08 -21.05 -6.43
CA ALA A 123 -19.62 -22.42 -6.54
C ALA A 123 -18.62 -23.50 -6.08
N ASP A 124 -17.31 -23.26 -6.24
CA ASP A 124 -16.27 -24.22 -5.85
C ASP A 124 -16.03 -24.30 -4.34
N ALA A 125 -16.14 -23.15 -3.65
CA ALA A 125 -15.79 -23.00 -2.25
C ALA A 125 -16.69 -21.96 -1.55
N PRO A 126 -18.00 -22.18 -1.53
CA PRO A 126 -19.01 -21.22 -1.05
C PRO A 126 -18.75 -20.80 0.40
N GLU A 127 -18.33 -21.73 1.25
CA GLU A 127 -18.02 -21.50 2.66
C GLU A 127 -16.76 -20.65 2.89
N VAL A 128 -15.94 -20.45 1.86
CA VAL A 128 -14.73 -19.62 1.89
C VAL A 128 -14.95 -18.29 1.17
N ILE A 129 -15.63 -18.31 0.03
CA ILE A 129 -15.80 -17.14 -0.83
C ILE A 129 -16.91 -16.23 -0.32
N GLN A 130 -18.05 -16.79 0.10
CA GLN A 130 -19.17 -15.99 0.58
C GLN A 130 -18.79 -15.10 1.77
N PRO A 131 -18.08 -15.61 2.82
CA PRO A 131 -17.69 -14.76 3.94
C PRO A 131 -16.75 -13.63 3.54
N LYS A 132 -15.97 -13.78 2.45
CA LYS A 132 -15.10 -12.74 1.90
C LYS A 132 -15.90 -11.68 1.15
N LEU A 133 -16.90 -12.08 0.36
CA LEU A 133 -17.81 -11.14 -0.30
C LEU A 133 -18.51 -10.25 0.74
N LEU A 134 -18.95 -10.85 1.86
CA LEU A 134 -19.55 -10.14 3.00
C LEU A 134 -18.62 -9.13 3.73
N GLN A 135 -17.32 -9.08 3.41
CA GLN A 135 -16.37 -8.12 4.00
C GLN A 135 -16.28 -6.79 3.26
N SER A 136 -16.93 -6.66 2.10
CA SER A 136 -16.81 -5.48 1.23
C SER A 136 -18.16 -4.99 0.74
N ARG A 137 -18.29 -3.68 0.52
CA ARG A 137 -19.50 -3.06 -0.05
C ARG A 137 -19.87 -3.70 -1.39
N HIS A 138 -18.94 -3.70 -2.35
CA HIS A 138 -19.17 -4.25 -3.69
C HIS A 138 -19.47 -5.75 -3.68
N GLY A 139 -18.87 -6.52 -2.76
CA GLY A 139 -19.18 -7.93 -2.60
C GLY A 139 -20.61 -8.17 -2.11
N VAL A 140 -21.10 -7.31 -1.21
CA VAL A 140 -22.49 -7.37 -0.75
C VAL A 140 -23.48 -6.88 -1.81
N LEU A 141 -23.14 -5.82 -2.56
CA LEU A 141 -23.96 -5.37 -3.69
C LEU A 141 -24.10 -6.47 -4.75
N TRP A 142 -23.00 -7.17 -5.06
CA TRP A 142 -23.03 -8.33 -5.95
C TRP A 142 -23.95 -9.45 -5.42
N LEU A 143 -23.88 -9.76 -4.12
CA LEU A 143 -24.77 -10.76 -3.50
C LEU A 143 -26.24 -10.33 -3.57
N VAL A 144 -26.55 -9.05 -3.34
CA VAL A 144 -27.92 -8.52 -3.45
C VAL A 144 -28.46 -8.71 -4.86
N GLU A 145 -27.67 -8.38 -5.87
CA GLU A 145 -28.05 -8.59 -7.28
C GLU A 145 -28.33 -10.07 -7.56
N ARG A 146 -27.45 -10.98 -7.12
CA ARG A 146 -27.64 -12.42 -7.33
C ARG A 146 -28.85 -13.00 -6.59
N TRP A 147 -29.20 -12.46 -5.42
CA TRP A 147 -30.45 -12.82 -4.75
C TRP A 147 -31.68 -12.31 -5.50
N GLY A 148 -31.56 -11.17 -6.18
CA GLY A 148 -32.58 -10.67 -7.11
C GLY A 148 -32.80 -11.64 -8.28
N ASP A 149 -31.72 -12.16 -8.87
CA ASP A 149 -31.79 -13.19 -9.92
C ASP A 149 -32.51 -14.46 -9.42
N VAL A 150 -32.18 -14.93 -8.21
CA VAL A 150 -32.85 -16.07 -7.57
C VAL A 150 -34.36 -15.81 -7.41
N ALA A 151 -34.74 -14.64 -6.87
CA ALA A 151 -36.14 -14.29 -6.67
C ALA A 151 -36.90 -14.23 -8.01
N ALA A 152 -36.29 -13.65 -9.05
CA ALA A 152 -36.89 -13.56 -10.38
C ALA A 152 -37.12 -14.95 -10.99
N GLU A 153 -36.14 -15.86 -10.89
CA GLU A 153 -36.27 -17.23 -11.41
C GLU A 153 -37.30 -18.06 -10.64
N VAL A 154 -37.32 -17.96 -9.30
CA VAL A 154 -38.34 -18.63 -8.48
C VAL A 154 -39.74 -18.15 -8.82
N ALA A 155 -39.95 -16.84 -8.98
CA ALA A 155 -41.24 -16.29 -9.39
C ALA A 155 -41.66 -16.75 -10.79
N ARG A 156 -40.70 -16.78 -11.74
CA ARG A 156 -40.95 -17.16 -13.14
C ARG A 156 -41.35 -18.63 -13.28
N LEU A 157 -40.76 -19.51 -12.46
CA LEU A 157 -40.96 -20.96 -12.51
C LEU A 157 -42.00 -21.46 -11.51
N ASP A 158 -42.59 -20.56 -10.71
CA ASP A 158 -43.52 -20.86 -9.63
C ASP A 158 -42.96 -21.83 -8.57
N GLY A 159 -41.64 -21.74 -8.31
CA GLY A 159 -40.98 -22.65 -7.38
C GLY A 159 -39.48 -22.81 -7.61
N TRP A 160 -38.89 -23.76 -6.90
CA TRP A 160 -37.46 -24.04 -6.96
C TRP A 160 -37.11 -25.02 -8.08
N THR A 161 -35.98 -24.77 -8.75
CA THR A 161 -35.28 -25.79 -9.52
C THR A 161 -33.98 -26.20 -8.82
N PRO A 162 -33.39 -27.37 -9.16
CA PRO A 162 -32.07 -27.75 -8.69
C PRO A 162 -31.01 -26.66 -8.87
N GLU A 163 -30.98 -26.01 -10.03
CA GLU A 163 -30.00 -24.99 -10.37
C GLU A 163 -30.16 -23.74 -9.49
N VAL A 164 -31.39 -23.25 -9.36
CA VAL A 164 -31.70 -22.05 -8.56
C VAL A 164 -31.50 -22.33 -7.07
N TRP A 165 -31.81 -23.55 -6.61
CA TRP A 165 -31.55 -24.00 -5.25
C TRP A 165 -30.04 -24.04 -4.95
N PHE A 166 -29.23 -24.64 -5.82
CA PHE A 166 -27.78 -24.68 -5.60
C PHE A 166 -27.16 -23.28 -5.61
N LEU A 167 -27.65 -22.38 -6.46
CA LEU A 167 -27.25 -20.98 -6.43
C LEU A 167 -27.62 -20.32 -5.09
N ALA A 168 -28.82 -20.51 -4.58
CA ALA A 168 -29.20 -19.99 -3.26
C ALA A 168 -28.29 -20.53 -2.15
N LEU A 169 -27.94 -21.82 -2.19
CA LEU A 169 -26.98 -22.43 -1.25
C LEU A 169 -25.57 -21.85 -1.38
N ASP A 170 -25.12 -21.51 -2.60
CA ASP A 170 -23.87 -20.79 -2.84
C ASP A 170 -23.87 -19.40 -2.19
N LEU A 171 -24.95 -18.64 -2.38
CA LEU A 171 -25.12 -17.30 -1.82
C LEU A 171 -25.23 -17.29 -0.29
N LEU A 172 -25.72 -18.40 0.29
CA LEU A 172 -25.73 -18.65 1.73
C LEU A 172 -24.39 -19.16 2.28
N GLY A 173 -23.43 -19.49 1.41
CA GLY A 173 -22.11 -20.01 1.81
C GLY A 173 -22.15 -21.46 2.32
N VAL A 174 -23.15 -22.25 1.92
CA VAL A 174 -23.31 -23.65 2.35
C VAL A 174 -22.28 -24.53 1.64
N PRO A 175 -21.43 -25.30 2.35
CA PRO A 175 -20.39 -26.12 1.74
C PRO A 175 -20.94 -27.15 0.73
N VAL A 176 -20.20 -27.39 -0.35
CA VAL A 176 -20.60 -28.33 -1.43
C VAL A 176 -20.84 -29.75 -0.89
N GLU A 177 -20.02 -30.21 0.06
CA GLU A 177 -20.15 -31.54 0.65
C GLU A 177 -21.42 -31.72 1.48
N GLY A 178 -22.01 -30.62 1.95
CA GLY A 178 -23.22 -30.61 2.77
C GLY A 178 -24.53 -30.66 1.99
N ARG A 179 -24.48 -30.61 0.65
CA ARG A 179 -25.66 -30.43 -0.22
C ARG A 179 -26.31 -31.74 -0.68
N ARG A 180 -25.77 -32.89 -0.31
CA ARG A 180 -26.23 -34.19 -0.83
C ARG A 180 -27.60 -34.59 -0.22
N HIS A 181 -28.59 -34.77 -1.10
CA HIS A 181 -29.91 -35.38 -0.88
C HIS A 181 -30.94 -34.57 -0.07
N SER A 182 -31.02 -33.25 -0.27
CA SER A 182 -32.20 -32.49 0.15
C SER A 182 -32.31 -31.19 -0.65
N GLY A 183 -33.34 -31.11 -1.49
CA GLY A 183 -33.88 -29.86 -1.99
C GLY A 183 -35.16 -29.47 -1.25
N PRO A 184 -35.73 -28.28 -1.52
CA PRO A 184 -36.99 -27.82 -0.92
C PRO A 184 -38.16 -28.78 -1.18
N TRP A 185 -38.11 -29.49 -2.31
CA TRP A 185 -39.05 -30.56 -2.68
C TRP A 185 -38.96 -31.83 -1.83
N ASP A 186 -37.90 -32.00 -1.03
CA ASP A 186 -37.75 -33.11 -0.08
C ASP A 186 -38.23 -32.74 1.33
N LEU A 187 -38.72 -31.50 1.52
CA LEU A 187 -39.26 -30.98 2.79
C LEU A 187 -40.79 -31.06 2.80
N ASP A 188 -41.48 -29.92 2.79
CA ASP A 188 -42.93 -29.80 2.72
C ASP A 188 -43.36 -29.49 1.27
N PRO A 189 -44.45 -30.05 0.72
CA PRO A 189 -44.95 -29.67 -0.61
C PRO A 189 -45.15 -28.16 -0.80
N ALA A 190 -45.48 -27.43 0.27
CA ALA A 190 -45.58 -25.97 0.25
C ALA A 190 -44.22 -25.27 0.04
N ASP A 191 -43.12 -25.88 0.50
CA ASP A 191 -41.74 -25.39 0.33
C ASP A 191 -41.24 -25.51 -1.11
N GLY A 192 -41.93 -26.30 -1.94
CA GLY A 192 -41.68 -26.39 -3.38
C GLY A 192 -42.25 -25.22 -4.19
N THR A 193 -43.18 -24.45 -3.62
CA THR A 193 -43.84 -23.30 -4.29
C THR A 193 -43.00 -22.04 -4.26
N ALA A 194 -43.35 -21.03 -5.07
CA ALA A 194 -42.59 -19.78 -5.12
C ALA A 194 -42.54 -19.00 -3.80
N GLY A 195 -43.61 -19.06 -2.98
CA GLY A 195 -43.76 -18.22 -1.78
C GLY A 195 -42.57 -18.29 -0.82
N PRO A 196 -42.22 -19.48 -0.29
CA PRO A 196 -41.08 -19.63 0.62
C PRO A 196 -39.74 -19.22 0.00
N GLY A 197 -39.54 -19.42 -1.30
CA GLY A 197 -38.32 -19.00 -1.98
C GLY A 197 -38.19 -17.48 -2.13
N LEU A 198 -39.31 -16.81 -2.41
CA LEU A 198 -39.37 -15.35 -2.46
C LEU A 198 -39.16 -14.72 -1.07
N GLU A 199 -39.72 -15.33 -0.02
CA GLU A 199 -39.48 -14.90 1.36
C GLU A 199 -38.00 -15.04 1.73
N LEU A 200 -37.39 -16.19 1.42
CA LEU A 200 -35.96 -16.40 1.67
C LEU A 200 -35.08 -15.35 0.96
N ALA A 201 -35.36 -15.08 -0.32
CA ALA A 201 -34.60 -14.11 -1.08
C ALA A 201 -34.79 -12.68 -0.53
N ARG A 202 -36.02 -12.30 -0.17
CA ARG A 202 -36.30 -11.00 0.45
C ARG A 202 -35.55 -10.82 1.76
N ASP A 203 -35.67 -11.78 2.67
CA ASP A 203 -35.03 -11.69 3.98
C ASP A 203 -33.49 -11.67 3.85
N GLY A 204 -32.95 -12.43 2.89
CA GLY A 204 -31.53 -12.39 2.53
C GLY A 204 -31.07 -11.00 2.04
N VAL A 205 -31.83 -10.38 1.13
CA VAL A 205 -31.54 -9.04 0.61
C VAL A 205 -31.65 -7.98 1.72
N GLU A 206 -32.65 -8.05 2.59
CA GLU A 206 -32.81 -7.13 3.71
C GLU A 206 -31.62 -7.20 4.68
N ALA A 207 -31.17 -8.41 5.02
CA ALA A 207 -29.98 -8.59 5.87
C ALA A 207 -28.71 -8.02 5.23
N LEU A 208 -28.55 -8.17 3.92
CA LEU A 208 -27.42 -7.61 3.17
C LEU A 208 -27.46 -6.08 3.11
N LYS A 209 -28.64 -5.48 2.87
CA LYS A 209 -28.83 -4.02 2.88
C LYS A 209 -28.55 -3.43 4.26
N ALA A 210 -29.06 -4.05 5.33
CA ALA A 210 -28.77 -3.63 6.69
C ALA A 210 -27.25 -3.66 7.00
N ARG A 211 -26.50 -4.61 6.43
CA ARG A 211 -25.03 -4.67 6.54
C ARG A 211 -24.33 -3.55 5.78
N LEU A 212 -24.83 -3.18 4.61
CA LEU A 212 -24.34 -2.04 3.83
C LEU A 212 -24.44 -0.75 4.65
N GLU A 213 -25.66 -0.44 5.07
CA GLU A 213 -26.01 0.76 5.82
C GLU A 213 -25.33 0.79 7.20
N GLY A 214 -25.21 -0.37 7.85
CA GLY A 214 -24.65 -0.45 9.20
C GLY A 214 -23.17 -0.07 9.28
N TYR A 215 -22.36 -0.46 8.29
CA TYR A 215 -20.93 -0.11 8.31
C TYR A 215 -20.16 -0.27 7.01
N LEU A 216 -20.63 -1.04 6.02
CA LEU A 216 -19.82 -1.27 4.81
C LEU A 216 -19.74 -0.03 3.93
N ASP A 217 -20.80 0.77 3.81
CA ASP A 217 -20.75 2.01 3.04
C ASP A 217 -19.77 3.01 3.65
N ALA A 218 -19.87 3.25 4.96
CA ALA A 218 -18.92 4.13 5.66
C ALA A 218 -17.48 3.60 5.62
N ARG A 219 -17.30 2.27 5.70
CA ARG A 219 -15.97 1.65 5.57
C ARG A 219 -15.42 1.83 4.16
N ASP A 220 -16.22 1.59 3.13
CA ASP A 220 -15.81 1.72 1.73
C ASP A 220 -15.46 3.17 1.40
N ALA A 221 -16.26 4.14 1.86
CA ALA A 221 -15.96 5.57 1.70
C ALA A 221 -14.58 5.95 2.27
N ARG A 222 -14.22 5.44 3.45
CA ARG A 222 -12.87 5.66 4.02
C ARG A 222 -11.76 5.01 3.21
N HIS A 223 -12.01 3.82 2.64
CA HIS A 223 -11.03 3.16 1.76
C HIS A 223 -10.86 3.93 0.46
N ARG A 224 -11.95 4.44 -0.10
CA ARG A 224 -11.94 5.29 -1.29
C ARG A 224 -11.15 6.57 -1.04
N GLU A 225 -11.47 7.30 0.03
CA GLU A 225 -10.77 8.53 0.41
C GLU A 225 -9.27 8.29 0.62
N ALA A 226 -8.90 7.20 1.31
CA ALA A 226 -7.50 6.84 1.49
C ALA A 226 -6.80 6.49 0.16
N ALA A 227 -7.48 5.79 -0.74
CA ALA A 227 -6.94 5.45 -2.06
C ALA A 227 -6.77 6.69 -2.94
N GLU A 228 -7.77 7.58 -2.99
CA GLU A 228 -7.73 8.87 -3.69
C GLU A 228 -6.67 9.82 -3.10
N ALA A 229 -6.30 9.65 -1.83
CA ALA A 229 -5.18 10.36 -1.21
C ALA A 229 -3.80 9.68 -1.45
N GLY A 230 -3.76 8.52 -2.12
CA GLY A 230 -2.54 7.75 -2.35
C GLY A 230 -1.96 7.08 -1.08
N LEU A 231 -2.81 6.87 -0.07
CA LEU A 231 -2.45 6.38 1.26
C LEU A 231 -2.74 4.88 1.49
N ASP A 232 -3.11 4.13 0.45
CA ASP A 232 -3.33 2.67 0.54
C ASP A 232 -2.16 1.86 -0.06
N PRO A 233 -1.08 1.62 0.69
CA PRO A 233 0.09 0.90 0.17
C PRO A 233 -0.18 -0.60 0.00
N ASP A 234 -1.16 -1.18 0.71
CA ASP A 234 -1.40 -2.63 0.66
C ASP A 234 -2.04 -3.04 -0.67
N ARG A 235 -2.76 -2.12 -1.31
CA ARG A 235 -3.43 -2.34 -2.61
C ARG A 235 -2.57 -2.12 -3.84
N SER A 236 -1.38 -1.52 -3.73
CA SER A 236 -0.46 -1.38 -4.86
C SER A 236 0.75 -2.32 -4.72
N PRO A 237 0.76 -3.50 -5.40
CA PRO A 237 1.92 -4.39 -5.42
C PRO A 237 3.21 -3.71 -5.86
N GLU A 238 3.10 -2.75 -6.78
CA GLU A 238 4.22 -1.96 -7.27
C GLU A 238 4.79 -1.04 -6.18
N VAL A 239 3.95 -0.29 -5.46
CA VAL A 239 4.41 0.55 -4.34
C VAL A 239 5.11 -0.28 -3.27
N ARG A 240 4.57 -1.45 -2.91
CA ARG A 240 5.22 -2.37 -1.95
C ARG A 240 6.58 -2.85 -2.46
N LEU A 241 6.68 -3.15 -3.74
CA LEU A 241 7.92 -3.56 -4.39
C LEU A 241 8.98 -2.44 -4.33
N LEU A 242 8.59 -1.22 -4.65
CA LEU A 242 9.46 -0.04 -4.64
C LEU A 242 9.87 0.33 -3.21
N GLU A 243 8.98 0.26 -2.22
CA GLU A 243 9.29 0.45 -0.79
C GLU A 243 10.35 -0.55 -0.31
N ARG A 244 10.25 -1.82 -0.75
CA ARG A 244 11.27 -2.83 -0.46
C ARG A 244 12.63 -2.46 -1.06
N TYR A 245 12.65 -1.96 -2.30
CA TYR A 245 13.88 -1.48 -2.94
C TYR A 245 14.46 -0.25 -2.24
N ALA A 246 13.61 0.70 -1.84
CA ALA A 246 14.03 1.88 -1.07
C ALA A 246 14.60 1.48 0.30
N ALA A 247 13.97 0.53 1.00
CA ALA A 247 14.48 0.01 2.25
C ALA A 247 15.86 -0.65 2.09
N ASP A 248 16.07 -1.39 1.00
CA ASP A 248 17.36 -1.94 0.66
C ASP A 248 18.41 -0.85 0.37
N ALA A 249 18.11 0.10 -0.50
CA ALA A 249 18.98 1.23 -0.80
C ALA A 249 19.37 2.00 0.47
N ARG A 250 18.41 2.25 1.37
CA ARG A 250 18.66 2.91 2.65
C ARG A 250 19.67 2.15 3.54
N ARG A 251 19.58 0.82 3.59
CA ARG A 251 20.56 -0.01 4.31
C ARG A 251 21.94 0.06 3.66
N GLN A 252 22.01 0.08 2.33
CA GLN A 252 23.28 0.20 1.61
C GLN A 252 23.94 1.56 1.79
N VAL A 253 23.14 2.63 1.78
CA VAL A 253 23.58 4.00 2.08
C VAL A 253 24.20 4.07 3.47
N ALA A 254 23.50 3.57 4.49
CA ALA A 254 24.00 3.57 5.86
C ALA A 254 25.31 2.78 5.98
N ARG A 255 25.34 1.53 5.47
CA ARG A 255 26.54 0.68 5.50
C ARG A 255 27.77 1.36 4.90
N ASN A 256 27.67 1.89 3.68
CA ASN A 256 28.82 2.48 3.01
C ASN A 256 29.28 3.78 3.66
N ARG A 257 28.33 4.60 4.15
CA ARG A 257 28.67 5.80 4.91
C ARG A 257 29.40 5.47 6.21
N ASP A 258 28.88 4.52 6.97
CA ASP A 258 29.42 4.18 8.28
C ASP A 258 30.80 3.52 8.14
N GLU A 259 30.99 2.69 7.13
CA GLU A 259 32.27 2.06 6.80
C GLU A 259 33.31 3.09 6.31
N LEU A 260 32.91 4.05 5.47
CA LEU A 260 33.77 5.17 5.09
C LEU A 260 34.24 5.93 6.33
N ARG A 261 33.34 6.22 7.28
CA ARG A 261 33.69 6.91 8.52
C ARG A 261 34.61 6.08 9.41
N ARG A 262 34.42 4.76 9.47
CA ARG A 262 35.32 3.84 10.18
C ARG A 262 36.75 3.93 9.65
N LEU A 263 36.92 3.80 8.33
CA LEU A 263 38.23 3.88 7.66
C LEU A 263 38.90 5.24 7.85
N GLN A 264 38.13 6.33 7.87
CA GLN A 264 38.64 7.67 8.15
C GLN A 264 39.13 7.79 9.60
N ALA A 265 38.41 7.22 10.56
CA ALA A 265 38.82 7.22 11.96
C ALA A 265 40.09 6.39 12.20
N GLU A 266 40.23 5.27 11.50
CA GLU A 266 41.43 4.43 11.55
C GLU A 266 42.64 5.14 10.96
N ALA A 267 42.48 5.78 9.80
CA ALA A 267 43.54 6.57 9.19
C ALA A 267 43.98 7.75 10.07
N ALA A 268 43.06 8.40 10.78
CA ALA A 268 43.37 9.48 11.70
C ALA A 268 44.09 9.00 12.98
N ARG A 269 43.91 7.73 13.37
CA ARG A 269 44.59 7.10 14.52
C ARG A 269 45.94 6.50 14.17
N ALA A 270 46.20 6.22 12.90
CA ALA A 270 47.48 5.68 12.47
C ALA A 270 48.59 6.68 12.82
N PRO A 271 49.66 6.25 13.54
CA PRO A 271 50.77 7.13 13.82
C PRO A 271 51.37 7.61 12.50
N SER A 272 51.49 8.93 12.35
CA SER A 272 52.16 9.52 11.19
C SER A 272 53.54 8.87 11.08
N PRO A 273 53.96 8.35 9.90
CA PRO A 273 55.32 7.87 9.74
C PRO A 273 56.24 9.01 10.14
N SER A 274 56.96 8.80 11.23
CA SER A 274 57.91 9.75 11.80
C SER A 274 58.80 10.23 10.67
N ALA A 275 58.80 11.55 10.43
CA ALA A 275 59.79 12.20 9.59
C ALA A 275 61.18 11.67 10.00
N PRO A 276 62.09 11.38 9.04
CA PRO A 276 63.43 10.93 9.38
C PRO A 276 64.02 11.94 10.36
N ALA A 277 64.49 11.43 11.51
CA ALA A 277 65.04 12.23 12.58
C ALA A 277 66.04 13.22 11.98
N SER A 278 65.68 14.50 11.97
CA SER A 278 66.62 15.57 11.64
C SER A 278 67.68 15.53 12.73
N THR A 279 68.86 15.04 12.37
CA THR A 279 70.06 15.06 13.21
C THR A 279 70.35 16.51 13.56
N ARG A 280 69.92 16.92 14.76
CA ARG A 280 70.30 18.20 15.34
C ARG A 280 71.81 18.15 15.60
N PRO A 281 72.63 19.03 15.01
CA PRO A 281 74.03 19.10 15.40
C PRO A 281 74.10 19.60 16.85
N THR A 282 74.85 18.88 17.66
CA THR A 282 75.26 19.24 19.02
C THR A 282 76.00 20.58 19.00
N PRO A 283 75.59 21.59 19.78
CA PRO A 283 76.44 22.74 20.03
C PRO A 283 77.35 22.43 21.22
N ASP A 284 78.60 22.02 20.92
CA ASP A 284 79.70 22.11 21.89
C ASP A 284 80.16 23.57 21.95
N GLY A 285 79.79 24.26 23.02
CA GLY A 285 80.27 25.60 23.33
C GLY A 285 79.82 26.06 24.72
N PRO A 286 80.72 26.61 25.56
CA PRO A 286 80.38 27.03 26.91
C PRO A 286 79.47 28.27 26.92
N PRO A 287 78.66 28.47 27.98
CA PRO A 287 77.70 29.57 28.05
C PRO A 287 78.41 30.93 28.18
N GLY A 288 78.15 31.83 27.23
CA GLY A 288 78.58 33.23 27.29
C GLY A 288 77.82 34.03 28.36
N PRO A 289 78.38 35.19 28.79
CA PRO A 289 77.86 35.93 29.95
C PRO A 289 76.51 36.61 29.68
N ARG A 290 75.68 36.68 30.72
CA ARG A 290 74.38 37.35 30.74
C ARG A 290 74.53 38.84 30.39
N PRO A 291 73.75 39.39 29.44
CA PRO A 291 73.72 40.83 29.22
C PRO A 291 73.03 41.56 30.38
N ASP A 292 73.70 42.62 30.82
CA ASP A 292 73.34 43.52 31.91
C ASP A 292 72.06 44.32 31.59
N ARG A 293 71.21 44.48 32.61
CA ARG A 293 69.86 45.02 32.51
C ARG A 293 69.87 46.50 32.89
N THR A 294 70.39 47.36 32.02
CA THR A 294 70.26 48.82 32.17
C THR A 294 70.16 49.55 30.82
N ALA A 295 68.96 49.57 30.23
CA ALA A 295 68.61 50.60 29.25
C ALA A 295 67.11 50.92 29.33
N ARG A 296 66.86 52.19 29.61
CA ARG A 296 65.58 52.83 29.92
C ARG A 296 64.77 53.02 28.64
N TRP A 297 63.60 52.42 28.53
CA TRP A 297 62.67 52.66 27.42
C TRP A 297 61.79 53.89 27.72
N PRO A 298 61.65 54.86 26.80
CA PRO A 298 60.72 55.97 26.96
C PRO A 298 59.26 55.53 26.77
N ARG A 299 58.37 56.09 27.59
CA ARG A 299 56.91 55.87 27.59
C ARG A 299 56.24 56.42 26.33
N PRO A 300 55.28 55.70 25.71
CA PRO A 300 54.26 56.29 24.86
C PRO A 300 53.01 56.71 25.67
N THR A 301 52.40 57.83 25.25
CA THR A 301 51.19 58.48 25.77
C THR A 301 49.88 57.72 25.47
N PRO A 302 48.79 57.97 26.23
CA PRO A 302 47.58 57.13 26.19
C PRO A 302 46.66 57.47 25.01
N ALA A 303 46.15 56.43 24.34
CA ALA A 303 45.05 56.53 23.39
C ALA A 303 43.72 56.14 24.04
N THR A 304 42.69 56.89 23.66
CA THR A 304 41.33 56.99 24.16
C THR A 304 40.51 55.68 24.14
N VAL A 305 39.69 55.54 25.18
CA VAL A 305 38.74 54.46 25.47
C VAL A 305 37.59 54.41 24.47
N ILE A 306 37.28 53.21 23.96
CA ILE A 306 36.04 52.85 23.25
C ILE A 306 35.13 52.10 24.24
N PRO A 307 33.83 52.42 24.37
CA PRO A 307 32.88 51.52 25.01
C PRO A 307 32.08 50.70 23.98
N GLU A 308 31.95 49.41 24.30
CA GLU A 308 31.03 48.41 23.74
C GLU A 308 29.55 48.80 23.99
N PRO A 309 28.55 48.23 23.26
CA PRO A 309 27.91 47.02 23.81
C PRO A 309 27.27 46.03 22.82
N ARG A 310 26.87 44.90 23.41
CA ARG A 310 26.29 43.66 22.90
C ARG A 310 24.83 43.71 22.39
N SER A 311 24.54 42.70 21.55
CA SER A 311 23.32 41.86 21.41
C SER A 311 22.13 42.29 20.52
N ALA A 312 21.64 41.28 19.77
CA ALA A 312 20.63 41.23 18.69
C ALA A 312 19.16 41.53 19.11
N PRO A 313 18.16 41.61 18.18
CA PRO A 313 17.52 40.40 17.60
C PRO A 313 17.01 40.54 16.14
N ALA A 314 16.43 39.45 15.61
CA ALA A 314 15.91 39.24 14.25
C ALA A 314 14.53 39.89 13.97
N SER A 315 14.24 40.22 12.69
CA SER A 315 12.97 39.90 11.97
C SER A 315 12.85 40.55 10.57
N THR A 316 12.47 39.70 9.60
CA THR A 316 11.58 39.88 8.41
C THR A 316 11.69 41.08 7.45
N SER A 317 11.84 40.78 6.14
CA SER A 317 11.06 41.38 5.03
C SER A 317 11.20 40.59 3.70
N PRO A 318 10.29 40.77 2.71
CA PRO A 318 9.87 39.75 1.74
C PRO A 318 10.24 39.99 0.24
N ASP A 319 10.04 38.94 -0.57
CA ASP A 319 9.79 38.79 -2.04
C ASP A 319 10.53 39.63 -3.12
N PRO A 320 10.82 39.03 -4.31
CA PRO A 320 9.94 39.32 -5.46
C PRO A 320 9.70 38.18 -6.49
N THR A 321 8.47 38.23 -7.04
CA THR A 321 7.86 37.83 -8.33
C THR A 321 8.60 37.05 -9.46
N PRO A 322 7.87 36.26 -10.30
CA PRO A 322 8.43 35.34 -11.32
C PRO A 322 8.22 35.77 -12.80
N SER A 323 9.01 35.21 -13.73
CA SER A 323 8.75 35.09 -15.19
C SER A 323 9.87 34.30 -15.91
N PRO A 324 9.70 33.81 -17.16
CA PRO A 324 8.57 33.05 -17.71
C PRO A 324 9.02 31.74 -18.42
N ASN A 325 8.02 30.94 -18.82
CA ASN A 325 8.10 29.63 -19.49
C ASN A 325 8.17 29.76 -21.03
N PRO A 326 8.76 28.78 -21.77
CA PRO A 326 8.42 28.57 -23.18
C PRO A 326 7.84 27.16 -23.46
N SER A 327 6.77 27.11 -24.26
CA SER A 327 6.19 25.92 -24.89
C SER A 327 7.09 25.34 -26.01
N PRO A 328 6.79 24.12 -26.54
CA PRO A 328 5.94 24.04 -27.74
C PRO A 328 5.01 22.80 -27.86
N ASN A 329 3.95 22.94 -28.67
CA ASN A 329 3.04 21.91 -29.26
C ASN A 329 3.65 21.38 -30.61
N PRO A 330 3.08 20.46 -31.47
CA PRO A 330 1.75 19.81 -31.49
C PRO A 330 1.69 18.30 -31.91
N SER A 331 0.49 17.70 -31.82
CA SER A 331 0.10 16.39 -32.41
C SER A 331 -0.07 16.45 -33.94
N PRO A 332 -0.24 15.29 -34.62
CA PRO A 332 -1.58 15.00 -35.17
C PRO A 332 -2.02 13.53 -35.11
N ASN A 333 -3.32 13.34 -34.88
CA ASN A 333 -4.08 12.09 -35.08
C ASN A 333 -5.13 12.36 -36.18
N PRO A 334 -5.38 11.46 -37.16
CA PRO A 334 -6.45 11.67 -38.13
C PRO A 334 -7.69 10.77 -37.89
N ASN A 335 -8.86 11.45 -37.82
CA ASN A 335 -10.20 11.09 -38.34
C ASN A 335 -10.96 9.82 -37.85
N ARG A 336 -12.31 9.76 -37.77
CA ARG A 336 -13.45 10.71 -37.62
C ARG A 336 -14.77 9.88 -37.65
N THR A 337 -15.66 10.12 -36.67
CA THR A 337 -17.15 10.32 -36.75
C THR A 337 -18.16 9.17 -37.06
N PRO A 338 -19.49 9.33 -36.78
CA PRO A 338 -20.20 10.23 -35.84
C PRO A 338 -21.36 9.59 -35.00
N SER A 339 -21.89 10.42 -34.09
CA SER A 339 -23.12 10.33 -33.27
C SER A 339 -24.44 10.29 -34.08
N PRO A 340 -25.62 10.09 -33.46
CA PRO A 340 -26.43 11.26 -33.08
C PRO A 340 -27.19 11.18 -31.72
N SER A 341 -27.49 12.38 -31.19
CA SER A 341 -28.48 12.75 -30.15
C SER A 341 -29.89 12.95 -30.79
N PRO A 342 -31.04 13.20 -30.09
CA PRO A 342 -31.17 14.10 -28.93
C PRO A 342 -32.16 13.71 -27.80
N SER A 343 -32.05 14.48 -26.71
CA SER A 343 -32.95 14.67 -25.54
C SER A 343 -34.38 15.13 -25.92
N PRO A 344 -35.40 15.07 -25.03
CA PRO A 344 -35.57 16.13 -24.00
C PRO A 344 -36.21 15.71 -22.65
N ALA A 345 -35.87 16.46 -21.59
CA ALA A 345 -36.74 16.81 -20.44
C ALA A 345 -37.24 18.26 -20.64
N PRO A 346 -38.14 18.90 -19.84
CA PRO A 346 -38.60 18.56 -18.47
C PRO A 346 -40.10 18.85 -18.16
N MET A 347 -40.64 18.39 -17.02
CA MET A 347 -41.73 19.11 -16.33
C MET A 347 -41.66 18.97 -14.80
N VAL A 348 -41.78 20.15 -14.19
CA VAL A 348 -41.89 20.53 -12.78
C VAL A 348 -43.17 19.98 -12.14
N SER A 349 -43.14 19.59 -10.85
CA SER A 349 -44.14 19.92 -9.81
C SER A 349 -43.82 19.27 -8.45
N GLU A 350 -43.43 20.09 -7.47
CA GLU A 350 -43.73 19.93 -6.03
C GLU A 350 -44.90 20.91 -5.69
N PRO A 351 -45.56 20.90 -4.50
CA PRO A 351 -45.21 20.23 -3.24
C PRO A 351 -46.40 19.53 -2.52
N GLY A 352 -46.09 18.67 -1.54
CA GLY A 352 -47.09 18.01 -0.69
C GLY A 352 -46.56 17.67 0.70
N ARG A 353 -46.50 18.68 1.57
CA ARG A 353 -46.13 18.59 2.99
C ARG A 353 -47.22 17.87 3.79
N VAL A 354 -46.93 16.69 4.37
CA VAL A 354 -47.76 16.12 5.45
C VAL A 354 -46.90 15.63 6.63
N ARG A 355 -47.02 16.42 7.69
CA ARG A 355 -47.03 16.16 9.14
C ARG A 355 -46.58 14.78 9.67
N VAL A 356 -45.58 14.90 10.53
CA VAL A 356 -45.11 14.01 11.60
C VAL A 356 -46.26 13.45 12.46
N ALA A 357 -46.25 12.13 12.68
CA ALA A 357 -46.85 11.49 13.84
C ALA A 357 -46.01 10.25 14.21
N SER A 358 -45.40 10.27 15.39
CA SER A 358 -44.88 9.08 16.06
C SER A 358 -46.04 8.24 16.59
N PRO A 359 -45.87 6.90 16.64
CA PRO A 359 -46.28 6.18 17.84
C PRO A 359 -45.24 5.18 18.33
N THR A 360 -44.99 5.29 19.63
CA THR A 360 -44.71 4.28 20.65
C THR A 360 -44.51 2.82 20.21
N LEU A 361 -43.37 2.27 20.66
CA LEU A 361 -42.96 0.86 20.62
C LEU A 361 -44.03 -0.12 21.13
N PRO A 362 -44.06 -1.34 20.55
CA PRO A 362 -44.13 -2.56 21.34
C PRO A 362 -42.84 -3.37 21.22
N THR A 363 -42.31 -3.72 22.38
CA THR A 363 -41.21 -4.66 22.61
C THR A 363 -41.63 -6.07 22.20
N THR A 364 -41.21 -6.49 21.00
CA THR A 364 -40.98 -7.91 20.67
C THR A 364 -40.04 -7.98 19.47
N ALA A 365 -38.81 -8.48 19.69
CA ALA A 365 -37.86 -8.71 18.61
C ALA A 365 -38.44 -9.72 17.61
N PRO A 366 -38.36 -9.49 16.28
CA PRO A 366 -38.73 -10.52 15.32
C PRO A 366 -37.73 -11.68 15.45
N ALA A 367 -38.25 -12.86 15.79
CA ALA A 367 -37.47 -14.08 15.92
C ALA A 367 -36.67 -14.32 14.63
N SER A 368 -35.37 -14.63 14.79
CA SER A 368 -34.45 -14.84 13.68
C SER A 368 -34.91 -16.03 12.82
N ILE A 369 -34.48 -16.09 11.56
CA ILE A 369 -34.68 -17.24 10.66
C ILE A 369 -34.25 -18.57 11.34
N ALA A 370 -33.25 -18.50 12.23
CA ALA A 370 -32.78 -19.64 13.03
C ALA A 370 -33.76 -20.10 14.14
N ASP A 371 -34.71 -19.26 14.54
CA ASP A 371 -35.77 -19.61 15.49
C ASP A 371 -36.96 -20.28 14.80
N ARG A 372 -37.28 -19.92 13.55
CA ARG A 372 -38.36 -20.59 12.78
C ARG A 372 -37.99 -22.00 12.32
N LEU A 373 -36.70 -22.24 12.07
CA LEU A 373 -36.16 -23.57 11.79
C LEU A 373 -36.04 -24.47 13.05
N ARG A 374 -36.29 -23.92 14.25
CA ARG A 374 -36.23 -24.67 15.52
C ARG A 374 -37.55 -25.36 15.89
N ASP A 375 -38.68 -24.91 15.35
CA ASP A 375 -40.02 -25.23 15.90
C ASP A 375 -40.79 -26.34 15.16
N ARG A 376 -40.24 -26.91 14.07
CA ARG A 376 -40.79 -28.13 13.47
C ARG A 376 -40.01 -29.35 13.95
N SER A 377 -40.58 -30.01 14.94
CA SER A 377 -40.07 -31.18 15.65
C SER A 377 -39.84 -32.41 14.75
N THR A 378 -38.57 -32.79 14.55
CA THR A 378 -38.08 -34.19 14.37
C THR A 378 -36.54 -34.22 14.56
N PRO A 379 -35.92 -35.36 14.93
CA PRO A 379 -34.76 -35.39 15.80
C PRO A 379 -33.47 -34.95 15.08
N ASN A 380 -33.10 -33.69 15.34
CA ASN A 380 -31.94 -33.04 14.77
C ASN A 380 -30.64 -33.79 15.17
N ASN A 381 -30.04 -34.50 14.20
CA ASN A 381 -28.81 -35.27 14.37
C ASN A 381 -27.69 -34.36 14.89
N ARG A 382 -26.81 -34.89 15.76
CA ARG A 382 -25.80 -34.16 16.56
C ARG A 382 -24.89 -33.21 15.75
N ARG A 383 -24.83 -33.41 14.43
CA ARG A 383 -24.11 -32.59 13.44
C ARG A 383 -24.83 -31.28 13.05
N ALA A 384 -26.15 -31.31 12.90
CA ALA A 384 -26.96 -30.12 12.60
C ALA A 384 -26.95 -29.13 13.78
N ARG A 385 -26.95 -29.65 15.02
CA ARG A 385 -26.74 -28.83 16.23
C ARG A 385 -25.37 -28.13 16.25
N ARG A 386 -24.33 -28.74 15.68
CA ARG A 386 -22.99 -28.13 15.59
C ARG A 386 -22.89 -27.07 14.48
N ALA A 387 -23.59 -27.26 13.36
CA ALA A 387 -23.68 -26.25 12.31
C ALA A 387 -24.45 -25.00 12.80
N LEU A 388 -25.58 -25.20 13.49
CA LEU A 388 -26.34 -24.11 14.11
C LEU A 388 -25.56 -23.38 15.22
N ALA A 389 -24.82 -24.11 16.05
CA ALA A 389 -23.95 -23.52 17.08
C ALA A 389 -22.73 -22.78 16.50
N ALA A 390 -22.32 -23.07 15.27
CA ALA A 390 -21.24 -22.37 14.58
C ALA A 390 -21.72 -21.08 13.89
N ALA A 391 -22.99 -21.01 13.50
CA ALA A 391 -23.64 -19.81 12.97
C ALA A 391 -23.99 -18.80 14.08
N ALA A 392 -24.50 -19.28 15.23
CA ALA A 392 -24.88 -18.43 16.37
C ALA A 392 -23.68 -17.76 17.11
N ARG A 393 -22.44 -18.20 16.86
CA ARG A 393 -21.23 -17.57 17.43
C ARG A 393 -20.66 -16.42 16.58
N ARG A 394 -21.32 -16.06 15.48
CA ARG A 394 -20.86 -15.05 14.51
C ARG A 394 -21.91 -13.97 14.20
N SER A 395 -23.05 -14.04 14.87
CA SER A 395 -23.95 -12.91 15.16
C SER A 395 -23.37 -12.13 16.33
#